data_AF-A0A494VYP9-F1
#
_entry.id   AF-A0A494VYP9-F1
#
_cell.length_a   1.000
_cell.length_b   1.000
_cell.length_c   1.000
_cell.angle_alpha   90.00
_cell.angle_beta   90.00
_cell.angle_gamma   90.00
#
_symmetry.space_group_name_H-M   'P 1'
#
loop_
_entity.id
_entity.type
_entity.pdbx_description
1 polymer ?
#
loop_
_entity_poly.entity_id
_entity_poly.type
_entity_poly.pdbx_seq_one_letter_code
_entity_poly.pdbx_strand_id
1 'polypeptide(L)'
;MKKLLLMCCFVLGISAASHAQGMMRKSPEERAKDLQTQLKLTDDQTTKITAVYKEQATKMDSVRTAANGDRDAMRSAMRPMMEATNTKIKAILTPEQAAAYDKAMKERMERMRQGGGQ
;
A
#
# COMPACT_ATOMS: atom_id res chain seq x y z
N MET A 1 5.69 25.71 60.16
CA MET A 1 5.08 26.64 59.18
C MET A 1 5.62 26.22 57.81
N LYS A 2 4.98 25.31 57.05
CA LYS A 2 3.90 25.56 56.08
C LYS A 2 4.18 26.76 55.16
N LYS A 3 4.69 26.53 53.93
CA LYS A 3 4.26 27.04 52.58
C LYS A 3 4.99 26.18 51.51
N LEU A 4 4.33 25.24 50.84
CA LEU A 4 3.80 25.34 49.45
C LEU A 4 4.82 25.92 48.44
N LEU A 5 5.31 25.12 47.49
CA LEU A 5 4.71 24.75 46.18
C LEU A 5 5.13 25.72 45.06
N LEU A 6 6.01 25.23 44.17
CA LEU A 6 6.35 25.70 42.80
C LEU A 6 7.71 25.04 42.47
N MET A 7 7.97 24.34 41.37
CA MET A 7 7.37 24.40 40.05
C MET A 7 7.81 23.17 39.26
N CYS A 8 6.81 22.55 38.65
CA CYS A 8 6.76 21.54 37.60
C CYS A 8 8.00 21.27 36.70
N CYS A 9 8.13 19.97 36.40
CA CYS A 9 8.59 19.40 35.12
C CYS A 9 10.09 19.35 34.82
N PHE A 10 10.82 18.56 35.62
CA PHE A 10 11.94 17.78 35.08
C PHE A 10 11.38 16.49 34.46
N VAL A 11 10.61 16.61 33.38
CA VAL A 11 10.13 15.46 32.59
C VAL A 11 11.15 15.20 31.50
N LEU A 12 11.94 14.16 31.74
CA LEU A 12 12.27 13.11 30.79
C LEU A 12 12.52 13.59 29.36
N GLY A 13 13.81 13.73 29.02
CA GLY A 13 14.30 13.79 27.66
C GLY A 13 14.03 12.50 26.90
N ILE A 14 12.79 12.30 26.46
CA ILE A 14 12.42 11.41 25.37
C ILE A 14 12.19 12.32 24.16
N SER A 15 13.29 12.82 23.59
CA SER A 15 13.27 13.48 22.30
C SER A 15 12.91 12.45 21.25
N ALA A 16 11.63 12.45 20.87
CA ALA A 16 11.14 12.11 19.55
C ALA A 16 11.78 10.85 18.91
N ALA A 17 11.38 9.67 19.37
CA ALA A 17 11.26 8.55 18.46
C ALA A 17 10.24 8.98 17.39
N SER A 18 10.76 9.46 16.27
CA SER A 18 10.01 9.77 15.07
C SER A 18 9.28 8.51 14.62
N HIS A 19 8.09 8.27 15.17
CA HIS A 19 7.15 7.30 14.65
C HIS A 19 6.50 7.89 13.39
N ALA A 20 7.32 8.24 12.41
CA ALA A 20 6.98 7.98 11.03
C ALA A 20 7.07 6.45 10.88
N GLN A 21 6.15 5.71 11.50
CA GLN A 21 6.02 4.28 11.26
C GLN A 21 5.67 4.13 9.79
N GLY A 22 6.70 3.93 8.97
CA GLY A 22 6.56 3.50 7.59
C GLY A 22 5.78 2.22 7.64
N MET A 23 4.51 2.28 7.24
CA MET A 23 3.69 1.09 7.08
C MET A 23 4.50 0.15 6.18
N MET A 24 4.97 -0.99 6.74
CA MET A 24 5.83 -1.91 6.01
C MET A 24 5.16 -2.23 4.67
N ARG A 25 5.85 -1.88 3.58
CA ARG A 25 5.40 -2.26 2.24
C ARG A 25 5.50 -3.78 2.16
N LYS A 26 4.36 -4.46 2.03
CA LYS A 26 4.30 -5.90 1.74
C LYS A 26 5.10 -6.22 0.48
N SER A 27 5.79 -7.36 0.50
CA SER A 27 6.51 -7.87 -0.67
C SER A 27 5.54 -8.29 -1.80
N PRO A 28 6.01 -8.38 -3.06
CA PRO A 28 5.21 -8.95 -4.15
C PRO A 28 4.62 -10.33 -3.84
N GLU A 29 5.41 -11.19 -3.17
CA GLU A 29 5.02 -12.53 -2.76
C GLU A 29 3.90 -12.50 -1.72
N GLU A 30 4.03 -11.67 -0.69
CA GLU A 30 3.01 -11.52 0.35
C GLU A 30 1.70 -11.00 -0.24
N ARG A 31 1.77 -10.03 -1.15
CA ARG A 31 0.59 -9.50 -1.83
C ARG A 31 -0.10 -10.55 -2.71
N ALA A 32 0.67 -11.39 -3.39
CA ALA A 32 0.12 -12.48 -4.18
C ALA A 32 -0.53 -13.55 -3.28
N LYS A 33 0.08 -13.88 -2.15
CA LYS A 33 -0.45 -14.85 -1.16
C LYS A 33 -1.73 -14.37 -0.48
N ASP A 34 -1.81 -13.08 -0.16
CA ASP A 34 -3.05 -12.48 0.33
C ASP A 34 -4.17 -12.64 -0.71
N LEU A 35 -3.86 -12.34 -1.97
CA LEU A 35 -4.83 -12.45 -3.06
C LEU A 35 -5.21 -13.90 -3.35
N GLN A 36 -4.25 -14.83 -3.22
CA GLN A 36 -4.49 -16.26 -3.30
C GLN A 36 -5.53 -16.70 -2.29
N THR A 37 -5.38 -16.26 -1.03
CA THR A 37 -6.32 -16.57 0.04
C THR A 37 -7.69 -15.94 -0.21
N GLN A 38 -7.72 -14.68 -0.63
CA GLN A 38 -8.95 -13.93 -0.83
C GLN A 38 -9.80 -14.43 -2.01
N LEU A 39 -9.15 -14.81 -3.12
CA LEU A 39 -9.81 -15.20 -4.36
C LEU A 39 -9.72 -16.70 -4.64
N LYS A 40 -9.16 -17.48 -3.71
CA LYS A 40 -8.91 -18.93 -3.86
C LYS A 40 -8.15 -19.24 -5.15
N LEU A 41 -7.05 -18.53 -5.38
CA LEU A 41 -6.24 -18.70 -6.59
C LEU A 41 -5.50 -20.04 -6.59
N THR A 42 -5.27 -20.61 -7.77
CA THR A 42 -4.36 -21.74 -7.91
C THR A 42 -2.91 -21.31 -7.72
N ASP A 43 -2.01 -22.26 -7.50
CA ASP A 43 -0.58 -21.98 -7.36
C ASP A 43 0.02 -21.37 -8.64
N ASP A 44 -0.45 -21.83 -9.80
CA ASP A 44 -0.06 -21.28 -11.11
C ASP A 44 -0.51 -19.81 -11.27
N GLN A 45 -1.76 -19.49 -10.90
CA GLN A 45 -2.26 -18.12 -10.93
C GLN A 45 -1.47 -17.23 -9.97
N THR A 46 -1.19 -17.72 -8.76
CA THR A 46 -0.43 -17.02 -7.73
C THR A 46 1.00 -16.74 -8.18
N THR A 47 1.66 -17.70 -8.82
CA THR A 47 3.00 -17.55 -9.39
C THR A 47 3.03 -16.47 -10.47
N LYS A 48 2.07 -16.51 -11.42
CA LYS A 48 1.95 -15.50 -12.48
C LYS A 48 1.67 -14.10 -11.92
N ILE A 49 0.77 -14.00 -10.93
CA ILE A 49 0.44 -12.72 -10.29
C ILE A 49 1.63 -12.17 -9.49
N THR A 50 2.42 -13.03 -8.84
CA THR A 50 3.68 -12.63 -8.18
C THR A 50 4.62 -11.95 -9.16
N ALA A 51 4.78 -12.51 -10.37
CA ALA A 51 5.59 -11.90 -11.42
C ALA A 51 5.06 -10.52 -11.85
N VAL A 52 3.73 -10.37 -11.97
CA VAL A 52 3.10 -9.06 -12.25
C VAL A 52 3.39 -8.05 -11.14
N TYR A 53 3.33 -8.46 -9.87
CA TYR A 53 3.66 -7.57 -8.75
C TYR A 53 5.15 -7.22 -8.67
N LYS A 54 6.05 -8.13 -9.05
CA LYS A 54 7.49 -7.82 -9.18
C LYS A 54 7.72 -6.75 -10.25
N GLU A 55 7.11 -6.91 -11.42
CA GLU A 55 7.18 -5.90 -12.48
C GLU A 55 6.62 -4.55 -12.02
N GLN A 56 5.50 -4.57 -11.30
CA GLN A 56 4.93 -3.36 -10.70
C GLN A 56 5.92 -2.70 -9.72
N ALA A 57 6.57 -3.48 -8.85
CA ALA A 57 7.54 -2.96 -7.88
C ALA A 57 8.72 -2.29 -8.60
N THR A 58 9.30 -2.93 -9.61
CA THR A 58 10.37 -2.33 -10.41
C THR A 58 9.93 -1.04 -11.09
N LYS A 59 8.74 -1.02 -11.70
CA LYS A 59 8.18 0.19 -12.33
C LYS A 59 7.96 1.31 -11.32
N MET A 60 7.48 0.99 -10.13
CA MET A 60 7.31 1.95 -9.04
C MET A 60 8.63 2.59 -8.64
N ASP A 61 9.71 1.81 -8.56
CA ASP A 61 11.04 2.32 -8.22
C ASP A 61 11.60 3.23 -9.33
N SER A 62 11.39 2.85 -10.60
CA SER A 62 11.73 3.72 -11.74
C SER A 62 10.95 5.02 -11.74
N VAL A 63 9.63 4.97 -11.51
CA VAL A 63 8.78 6.16 -11.42
C VAL A 63 9.20 7.05 -10.26
N ARG A 64 9.51 6.47 -9.09
CA ARG A 64 9.98 7.22 -7.92
C ARG A 64 11.30 7.93 -8.18
N THR A 65 12.22 7.24 -8.85
CA THR A 65 13.52 7.80 -9.25
C THR A 65 13.33 8.93 -10.26
N ALA A 66 12.52 8.70 -11.30
CA ALA A 66 12.27 9.67 -12.36
C ALA A 66 11.53 10.92 -11.88
N ALA A 67 10.58 10.76 -10.95
CA ALA A 67 9.85 11.88 -10.36
C ALA A 67 10.75 12.77 -9.48
N ASN A 68 11.85 12.23 -8.94
CA ASN A 68 12.85 12.98 -8.16
C ASN A 68 12.24 13.89 -7.06
N GLY A 69 11.21 13.40 -6.37
CA GLY A 69 10.51 14.15 -5.31
C GLY A 69 9.29 14.96 -5.77
N ASP A 70 9.05 15.10 -7.07
CA ASP A 70 7.84 15.70 -7.62
C ASP A 70 6.62 14.79 -7.36
N ARG A 71 5.71 15.28 -6.52
CA ARG A 71 4.51 14.53 -6.12
C ARG A 71 3.47 14.45 -7.23
N ASP A 72 3.38 15.45 -8.10
CA ASP A 72 2.40 15.48 -9.19
C ASP A 72 2.85 14.60 -10.35
N ALA A 73 4.16 14.59 -10.65
CA ALA A 73 4.74 13.63 -11.58
C ALA A 73 4.54 12.18 -11.08
N MET A 74 4.80 11.93 -9.78
CA MET A 74 4.57 10.63 -9.15
C MET A 74 3.09 10.22 -9.26
N ARG A 75 2.16 11.10 -8.89
CA ARG A 75 0.71 10.83 -8.94
C ARG A 75 0.25 10.53 -10.35
N SER A 76 0.71 11.30 -11.34
CA SER A 76 0.35 11.14 -12.75
C SER A 76 0.85 9.82 -13.33
N ALA A 77 2.06 9.39 -12.96
CA ALA A 77 2.63 8.12 -13.42
C ALA A 77 2.05 6.90 -12.67
N MET A 78 1.57 7.08 -11.44
CA MET A 78 1.12 5.97 -10.61
C MET A 78 -0.22 5.38 -11.08
N ARG A 79 -1.15 6.21 -11.56
CA ARG A 79 -2.45 5.74 -12.08
C ARG A 79 -2.33 4.77 -13.26
N PRO A 80 -1.65 5.11 -14.38
CA PRO A 80 -1.52 4.19 -15.52
C PRO A 80 -0.74 2.93 -15.15
N MET A 81 0.24 3.03 -14.25
CA MET A 81 0.96 1.86 -13.73
C MET A 81 0.00 0.90 -12.99
N MET A 82 -0.90 1.42 -12.14
CA MET A 82 -1.90 0.62 -11.44
C MET A 82 -2.91 0.00 -12.40
N GLU A 83 -3.40 0.75 -13.39
CA GLU A 83 -4.32 0.24 -14.42
C GLU A 83 -3.68 -0.91 -15.21
N ALA A 84 -2.42 -0.76 -15.64
CA ALA A 84 -1.68 -1.80 -16.33
C ALA A 84 -1.50 -3.06 -15.47
N THR A 85 -1.18 -2.91 -14.18
CA THR A 85 -1.11 -4.04 -13.24
C THR A 85 -2.45 -4.75 -13.11
N ASN A 86 -3.54 -4.02 -12.92
CA ASN A 86 -4.88 -4.59 -12.77
C ASN A 86 -5.30 -5.38 -14.02
N THR A 87 -5.05 -4.84 -15.20
CA THR A 87 -5.32 -5.53 -16.48
C THR A 87 -4.56 -6.85 -16.58
N LYS A 88 -3.26 -6.85 -16.24
CA LYS A 88 -2.44 -8.07 -16.24
C LYS A 88 -2.93 -9.11 -15.24
N ILE A 89 -3.32 -8.68 -14.04
CA ILE A 89 -3.89 -9.59 -13.02
C ILE A 89 -5.18 -10.21 -13.54
N LYS A 90 -6.13 -9.40 -14.03
CA LYS A 90 -7.43 -9.90 -14.52
C LYS A 90 -7.31 -10.88 -15.67
N ALA A 91 -6.29 -10.74 -16.52
CA ALA A 91 -6.02 -11.70 -17.60
C ALA A 91 -5.58 -13.10 -17.11
N ILE A 92 -5.14 -13.22 -15.85
CA ILE A 92 -4.73 -14.48 -15.21
C ILE A 92 -5.90 -15.14 -14.45
N LEU A 93 -6.90 -14.34 -14.08
CA LEU A 93 -8.04 -14.77 -13.27
C LEU A 93 -9.13 -15.42 -14.12
N THR A 94 -9.90 -16.31 -13.49
CA THR A 94 -11.18 -16.73 -14.07
C THR A 94 -12.21 -15.59 -14.02
N PRO A 95 -13.30 -15.64 -14.80
CA PRO A 95 -14.34 -14.60 -14.76
C PRO A 95 -14.89 -14.34 -13.36
N GLU A 96 -15.11 -15.39 -12.56
CA GLU A 96 -15.61 -15.28 -11.18
C GLU A 96 -14.59 -14.59 -10.26
N GLN A 97 -13.32 -15.01 -10.33
CA GLN A 97 -12.24 -14.39 -9.56
C GLN A 97 -12.01 -12.93 -9.96
N ALA A 98 -12.13 -12.60 -11.25
CA ALA A 98 -12.00 -11.24 -11.75
C ALA A 98 -13.13 -10.33 -11.22
N ALA A 99 -14.36 -10.83 -11.13
CA ALA A 99 -15.47 -10.09 -10.53
C ALA A 99 -15.23 -9.85 -9.02
N ALA A 100 -14.75 -10.85 -8.29
CA ALA A 100 -14.39 -10.71 -6.88
C ALA A 100 -13.21 -9.73 -6.68
N TYR A 101 -12.23 -9.75 -7.58
CA TYR A 101 -11.13 -8.79 -7.61
C TYR A 101 -11.62 -7.35 -7.80
N ASP A 102 -12.49 -7.12 -8.79
CA ASP A 102 -13.07 -5.79 -9.04
C ASP A 102 -13.84 -5.26 -7.82
N LYS A 103 -14.60 -6.13 -7.15
CA LYS A 103 -15.31 -5.78 -5.92
C LYS A 103 -14.33 -5.37 -4.80
N ALA A 104 -13.29 -6.17 -4.57
CA ALA A 104 -12.26 -5.87 -3.57
C ALA A 104 -11.56 -4.52 -3.85
N MET A 105 -11.31 -4.20 -5.12
CA MET A 105 -10.71 -2.93 -5.54
C MET A 105 -11.65 -1.75 -5.30
N LYS A 106 -12.96 -1.89 -5.59
CA LYS A 106 -13.97 -0.88 -5.30
C LYS A 106 -14.08 -0.60 -3.80
N GLU A 107 -14.20 -1.63 -2.97
CA GLU A 107 -14.25 -1.50 -1.51
C GLU A 107 -12.99 -0.81 -0.95
N ARG A 108 -11.82 -1.12 -1.50
CA ARG A 108 -10.57 -0.43 -1.14
C ARG A 108 -10.63 1.04 -1.49
N MET A 109 -11.13 1.39 -2.67
CA MET A 109 -11.29 2.78 -3.10
C MET A 109 -12.27 3.53 -2.20
N GLU A 110 -13.41 2.92 -1.87
CA GLU A 110 -14.41 3.49 -0.98
C GLU A 110 -13.86 3.73 0.43
N ARG A 111 -13.10 2.77 0.99
CA ARG A 111 -12.42 2.95 2.28
C ARG A 111 -11.39 4.08 2.25
N MET A 112 -10.62 4.22 1.17
CA MET A 112 -9.69 5.35 1.03
C MET A 112 -10.43 6.69 0.93
N ARG A 113 -11.60 6.73 0.28
CA ARG A 113 -12.43 7.93 0.18
C ARG A 113 -13.05 8.33 1.52
N GLN A 114 -13.42 7.35 2.34
CA GLN A 114 -13.98 7.56 3.68
C GLN A 114 -12.90 7.91 4.72
N GLY A 115 -11.71 7.31 4.62
CA GLY A 115 -10.59 7.55 5.56
C GLY A 115 -9.70 8.75 5.21
N GLY A 116 -9.88 9.39 4.05
CA GLY A 116 -9.15 10.60 3.64
C GLY A 116 -9.80 11.91 4.07
N GLY A 117 -10.81 11.86 4.96
CA GLY A 117 -11.62 13.00 5.41
C GLY A 117 -11.56 13.28 6.91
N GLN A 118 -10.48 12.89 7.60
CA GLN A 118 -10.17 13.32 8.98
C GLN A 118 -8.86 14.09 9.03
#